data_AF-A0A0L0LE70-F1
#
_entry.id   AF-A0A0L0LE70-F1
#
_cell.length_a   1.000
_cell.length_b   1.000
_cell.length_c   1.000
_cell.angle_alpha   90.00
_cell.angle_beta   90.00
_cell.angle_gamma   90.00
#
_symmetry.space_group_name_H-M   'P 1'
#
loop_
_entity.id
_entity.type
_entity.pdbx_description
1 polymer ?
#
loop_
_entity_poly.entity_id
_entity_poly.type
_entity_poly.pdbx_seq_one_letter_code
_entity_poly.pdbx_strand_id
1 'polypeptide(L)'
;MNVENQTLDEIFSGWLTGRLAFRPCITYSDELDMISVIVEDCSTTEEFIKGTHLSLLRRNHEEDGKKNYVGFEVWGAKEFSTLCGLPTNGEIRVSDILIKMSEMDKLAMPAILDVAIPTLTDNHINIVHF
;
A
#
# COMPACT_ATOMS: atom_id res chain seq x y z
N MET A 1 19.34 15.22 -8.05
CA MET A 1 18.55 15.87 -9.11
C MET A 1 17.31 16.42 -8.45
N ASN A 2 17.21 17.75 -8.32
CA ASN A 2 16.13 18.43 -7.57
C ASN A 2 14.80 18.28 -8.31
N VAL A 3 13.78 17.77 -7.62
CA VAL A 3 12.46 17.40 -8.18
C VAL A 3 11.45 18.57 -8.09
N GLU A 4 11.86 19.73 -7.59
CA GLU A 4 10.93 20.80 -7.18
C GLU A 4 10.21 21.57 -8.31
N ASN A 5 10.41 21.24 -9.60
CA ASN A 5 9.80 21.99 -10.71
C ASN A 5 9.36 21.11 -11.90
N GLN A 6 8.96 19.86 -11.69
CA GLN A 6 8.40 19.04 -12.78
C GLN A 6 6.88 19.13 -12.80
N THR A 7 6.32 19.40 -13.98
CA THR A 7 4.87 19.36 -14.22
C THR A 7 4.36 17.91 -14.16
N LEU A 8 3.06 17.72 -13.86
CA LEU A 8 2.46 16.38 -13.84
C LEU A 8 2.66 15.64 -15.18
N ASP A 9 2.52 16.34 -16.31
CA ASP A 9 2.73 15.76 -17.64
C ASP A 9 4.17 15.29 -17.86
N GLU A 10 5.16 15.99 -17.32
CA GLU A 10 6.57 15.58 -17.38
C GLU A 10 6.86 14.36 -16.48
N ILE A 11 6.18 14.27 -15.34
CA ILE A 11 6.26 13.11 -14.44
C ILE A 11 5.63 11.90 -15.13
N PHE A 12 4.41 12.03 -15.65
CA PHE A 12 3.70 10.96 -16.34
C PHE A 12 4.42 10.53 -17.63
N SER A 13 4.85 11.48 -18.47
CA SER A 13 5.64 11.18 -19.67
C SER A 13 6.98 10.53 -19.33
N GLY A 14 7.64 10.99 -18.27
CA GLY A 14 8.88 10.39 -17.79
C GLY A 14 8.70 8.95 -17.30
N TRP A 15 7.60 8.65 -16.62
CA TRP A 15 7.24 7.28 -16.22
C TRP A 15 6.95 6.40 -17.44
N LEU A 16 6.09 6.84 -18.35
CA LEU A 16 5.70 6.08 -19.55
C LEU A 16 6.87 5.83 -20.51
N THR A 17 7.86 6.72 -20.54
CA THR A 17 9.06 6.58 -21.39
C THR A 17 10.20 5.83 -20.69
N GLY A 18 10.00 5.36 -19.46
CA GLY A 18 11.04 4.71 -18.65
C GLY A 18 12.19 5.64 -18.24
N ARG A 19 12.01 6.96 -18.38
CA ARG A 19 13.01 7.98 -18.01
C ARG A 19 12.99 8.31 -16.52
N LEU A 20 11.89 8.00 -15.84
CA LEU A 20 11.77 8.09 -14.40
C LEU A 20 11.60 6.68 -13.82
N ALA A 21 12.41 6.37 -12.82
CA ALA A 21 12.27 5.13 -12.08
C ALA A 21 10.99 5.16 -11.24
N PHE A 22 10.28 4.03 -11.20
CA PHE A 22 9.17 3.83 -10.26
C PHE A 22 9.63 4.13 -8.83
N ARG A 23 8.73 4.70 -8.03
CA ARG A 23 8.96 4.95 -6.61
C ARG A 23 7.85 4.30 -5.80
N PRO A 24 8.19 3.60 -4.70
CA PRO A 24 7.19 3.10 -3.77
C PRO A 24 6.22 4.20 -3.37
N CYS A 25 4.93 3.88 -3.38
CA CYS A 25 3.87 4.82 -3.13
C CYS A 25 2.78 4.23 -2.24
N ILE A 26 2.07 5.14 -1.60
CA ILE A 26 0.91 4.86 -0.77
C ILE A 26 -0.16 5.89 -1.10
N THR A 27 -1.35 5.43 -1.40
CA THR A 27 -2.46 6.29 -1.83
C THR A 27 -3.76 5.84 -1.18
N TYR A 28 -4.66 6.78 -0.95
CA TYR A 28 -6.02 6.52 -0.53
C TYR A 28 -6.99 6.92 -1.64
N SER A 29 -8.03 6.10 -1.84
CA SER A 29 -9.15 6.37 -2.72
C SER A 29 -10.43 6.53 -1.90
N ASP A 30 -11.00 7.74 -1.88
CA ASP A 30 -12.29 8.01 -1.24
C ASP A 30 -13.43 7.21 -1.90
N GLU A 31 -13.39 7.02 -3.22
CA GLU A 31 -14.46 6.32 -3.95
C GLU A 31 -14.56 4.83 -3.60
N LEU A 32 -13.41 4.20 -3.34
CA LEU A 32 -13.31 2.77 -3.00
C LEU A 32 -13.18 2.53 -1.50
N ASP A 33 -13.03 3.60 -0.71
CA ASP A 33 -12.55 3.57 0.66
C ASP A 33 -11.34 2.63 0.85
N MET A 34 -10.31 2.85 0.04
CA MET A 34 -9.20 1.89 -0.06
C MET A 34 -7.84 2.57 0.04
N ILE A 35 -6.97 2.02 0.87
CA ILE A 35 -5.54 2.35 0.86
C ILE A 35 -4.83 1.33 -0.04
N SER A 36 -4.04 1.80 -1.00
CA SER A 36 -3.17 0.97 -1.82
C SER A 36 -1.71 1.30 -1.54
N VAL A 37 -0.89 0.28 -1.32
CA VAL A 37 0.56 0.36 -1.13
C VAL A 37 1.22 -0.46 -2.23
N ILE A 38 2.01 0.20 -3.07
CA ILE A 38 2.70 -0.45 -4.21
C ILE A 38 4.17 -0.06 -4.17
N VAL A 39 5.06 -1.04 -4.20
CA VAL A 39 6.51 -0.81 -4.04
C VAL A 39 7.34 -1.23 -5.26
N GLU A 40 6.74 -1.87 -6.25
CA GLU A 40 7.38 -2.22 -7.51
C GLU A 40 6.39 -2.10 -8.68
N ASP A 41 6.86 -1.58 -9.81
CA ASP A 41 6.10 -1.56 -11.08
C ASP A 41 6.21 -2.91 -11.77
N CYS A 42 5.21 -3.78 -11.56
CA CYS A 42 5.11 -5.06 -12.25
C CYS A 42 3.67 -5.55 -12.34
N SER A 43 3.45 -6.59 -13.14
CA SER A 43 2.15 -7.26 -13.24
C SER A 43 1.85 -8.05 -11.97
N THR A 44 0.69 -7.80 -11.37
CA THR A 44 0.26 -8.41 -10.11
C THR A 44 -1.09 -9.12 -10.21
N THR A 45 -1.31 -10.06 -9.30
CA THR A 45 -2.62 -10.63 -8.96
C THR A 45 -2.91 -10.25 -7.51
N GLU A 46 -4.15 -9.81 -7.27
CA GLU A 46 -4.65 -9.55 -5.92
C GLU A 46 -5.04 -10.87 -5.24
N GLU A 47 -4.49 -11.12 -4.05
CA GLU A 47 -4.84 -12.23 -3.18
C GLU A 47 -5.59 -11.70 -1.96
N PHE A 48 -6.93 -11.76 -2.00
CA PHE A 48 -7.79 -11.31 -0.91
C PHE A 48 -7.72 -12.26 0.29
N ILE A 49 -7.40 -11.73 1.47
CA ILE A 49 -7.41 -12.50 2.72
C ILE A 49 -8.84 -12.60 3.22
N LYS A 50 -9.48 -13.70 2.87
CA LYS A 50 -10.90 -13.94 3.12
C LYS A 50 -11.31 -13.66 4.57
N GLY A 51 -12.32 -12.82 4.73
CA GLY A 51 -12.88 -12.45 6.03
C GLY A 51 -12.13 -11.34 6.75
N THR A 52 -11.26 -10.62 6.04
CA THR A 52 -10.51 -9.47 6.56
C THR A 52 -10.63 -8.28 5.60
N HIS A 53 -10.05 -7.15 5.97
CA HIS A 53 -9.94 -5.94 5.14
C HIS A 53 -8.67 -5.89 4.27
N LEU A 54 -7.87 -6.96 4.24
CA LEU A 54 -6.53 -6.95 3.65
C LEU A 54 -6.45 -7.81 2.38
N SER A 55 -5.87 -7.23 1.33
CA SER A 55 -5.44 -7.94 0.12
C SER A 55 -3.93 -7.82 -0.05
N LEU A 56 -3.29 -8.86 -0.57
CA LEU A 56 -1.88 -8.81 -0.94
C LEU A 56 -1.72 -8.70 -2.46
N LEU A 57 -0.75 -7.91 -2.91
CA LEU A 57 -0.42 -7.78 -4.33
C LEU A 57 0.76 -8.71 -4.65
N ARG A 58 0.45 -9.89 -5.18
CA ARG A 58 1.45 -10.87 -5.58
C ARG A 58 1.88 -10.64 -7.01
N ARG A 59 3.18 -10.72 -7.29
CA ARG A 59 3.69 -10.65 -8.66
C ARG A 59 3.28 -11.87 -9.49
N ASN A 60 2.96 -11.65 -10.76
CA ASN A 60 2.53 -12.71 -11.68
C ASN A 60 3.69 -13.52 -12.26
N HIS A 61 4.87 -12.91 -12.34
CA HIS A 61 6.07 -13.53 -12.88
C HIS A 61 7.13 -13.61 -11.80
N GLU A 62 7.51 -14.83 -11.44
CA GLU A 62 8.60 -15.07 -10.50
C GLU A 62 9.92 -14.59 -11.13
N GLU A 63 10.75 -13.92 -10.32
CA GLU A 63 12.12 -13.56 -10.71
C GLU A 63 13.03 -13.91 -9.53
N ASP A 64 14.15 -14.54 -9.84
CA ASP A 64 15.08 -15.03 -8.83
C ASP A 64 15.57 -13.89 -7.92
N GLY A 65 15.48 -14.12 -6.61
CA GLY A 65 15.93 -13.18 -5.59
C GLY A 65 14.98 -12.01 -5.32
N LYS A 66 13.83 -11.92 -5.99
CA LYS A 66 12.82 -10.90 -5.70
C LYS A 66 11.74 -11.38 -4.74
N LYS A 67 11.13 -10.44 -4.02
CA LYS A 67 10.00 -10.70 -3.12
C LYS A 67 8.76 -11.06 -3.94
N ASN A 68 7.98 -12.04 -3.46
CA ASN A 68 6.75 -12.47 -4.12
C ASN A 68 5.62 -11.44 -4.06
N TYR A 69 5.58 -10.65 -2.98
CA TYR A 69 4.60 -9.60 -2.77
C TYR A 69 5.25 -8.23 -2.98
N VAL A 70 4.58 -7.38 -3.75
CA VAL A 70 5.04 -6.06 -4.16
C VAL A 70 4.13 -4.95 -3.67
N GLY A 71 3.23 -5.27 -2.76
CA GLY A 71 2.25 -4.34 -2.23
C GLY A 71 1.12 -5.04 -1.50
N PHE A 72 0.18 -4.23 -1.01
CA PHE A 72 -1.03 -4.68 -0.36
C PHE A 72 -2.09 -3.58 -0.41
N GLU A 73 -3.34 -3.95 -0.14
CA GLU A 73 -4.47 -3.03 -0.11
C GLU A 73 -5.28 -3.24 1.17
N VAL A 74 -5.76 -2.13 1.73
CA VAL A 74 -6.67 -2.13 2.87
C VAL A 74 -8.02 -1.59 2.42
N TRP A 75 -9.01 -2.47 2.33
CA TRP A 75 -10.38 -2.18 1.91
C TRP A 75 -11.25 -1.70 3.07
N GLY A 76 -12.09 -0.69 2.83
CA GLY A 76 -12.89 -0.06 3.89
C GLY A 76 -12.02 0.63 4.93
N ALA A 77 -10.91 1.25 4.51
CA ALA A 77 -9.87 1.72 5.42
C ALA A 77 -10.34 2.83 6.36
N LYS A 78 -11.11 3.79 5.86
CA LYS A 78 -11.65 4.93 6.64
C LYS A 78 -12.82 4.48 7.50
N GLU A 79 -13.68 3.59 6.99
CA GLU A 79 -14.73 2.95 7.79
C GLU A 79 -14.13 2.15 8.96
N PHE A 80 -13.18 1.26 8.69
CA PHE A 80 -12.47 0.49 9.71
C PHE A 80 -11.76 1.40 10.72
N SER A 81 -11.08 2.45 10.23
CA SER A 81 -10.44 3.45 11.09
C SER A 81 -11.44 4.13 12.03
N THR A 82 -12.63 4.48 11.52
CA THR A 82 -13.71 5.05 12.33
C THR A 82 -14.16 4.07 13.43
N LEU A 83 -14.37 2.80 13.08
CA LEU A 83 -14.77 1.75 14.03
C LEU A 83 -13.73 1.54 15.14
N CYS A 84 -12.44 1.65 14.81
CA CYS A 84 -11.35 1.52 15.76
C CYS A 84 -11.00 2.81 16.52
N GLY A 85 -11.71 3.92 16.26
CA GLY A 85 -11.43 5.23 16.87
C GLY A 85 -10.12 5.87 16.41
N LEU A 86 -9.65 5.53 15.21
CA LEU A 86 -8.48 6.14 14.58
C LEU A 86 -8.88 7.44 13.84
N PRO A 87 -7.93 8.37 13.63
CA PRO A 87 -8.20 9.61 12.89
C PRO A 87 -8.61 9.33 11.43
N THR A 88 -9.69 9.98 10.98
CA THR A 88 -10.19 9.87 9.59
C THR A 88 -10.22 11.19 8.83
N ASN A 89 -9.64 12.25 9.41
CA ASN A 89 -9.55 13.58 8.82
C ASN A 89 -8.10 14.05 8.89
N GLY A 90 -7.35 13.81 7.81
CA GLY A 90 -5.94 14.15 7.70
C GLY A 90 -5.02 12.94 7.55
N GLU A 91 -3.78 13.10 7.99
CA GLU A 91 -2.74 12.08 7.93
C GLU A 91 -2.94 10.97 8.97
N ILE A 92 -2.73 9.73 8.55
CA ILE A 92 -2.71 8.55 9.42
C ILE A 92 -1.52 7.65 9.08
N ARG A 93 -1.01 6.93 10.08
CA ARG A 93 -0.06 5.85 9.84
C ARG A 93 -0.79 4.58 9.44
N VAL A 94 -0.45 4.01 8.30
CA VAL A 94 -1.03 2.74 7.84
C VAL A 94 -0.64 1.58 8.76
N SER A 95 0.55 1.63 9.37
CA SER A 95 0.92 0.70 10.43
C SER A 95 -0.05 0.69 11.62
N ASP A 96 -0.65 1.84 11.98
CA ASP A 96 -1.59 1.90 13.11
C ASP A 96 -2.92 1.20 12.77
N ILE A 97 -3.36 1.33 11.51
CA ILE A 97 -4.52 0.59 10.97
C ILE A 97 -4.24 -0.91 10.98
N LEU A 98 -3.07 -1.33 10.49
CA LEU A 98 -2.66 -2.75 10.45
C LEU A 98 -2.53 -3.34 11.86
N ILE A 99 -1.98 -2.61 12.83
CA ILE A 99 -1.92 -3.05 14.22
C ILE A 99 -3.34 -3.28 14.76
N LYS A 100 -4.26 -2.32 14.55
CA LYS A 100 -5.66 -2.49 14.97
C LYS A 100 -6.33 -3.69 14.29
N MET A 101 -6.07 -3.90 13.00
CA MET A 101 -6.56 -5.06 12.29
C MET A 101 -6.02 -6.36 12.88
N SER A 102 -4.74 -6.42 13.24
CA SER A 102 -4.14 -7.62 13.85
C SER A 102 -4.70 -7.95 15.25
N GLU A 103 -5.16 -6.94 15.99
CA GLU A 103 -5.82 -7.10 17.30
C GLU A 103 -7.23 -7.70 17.15
N MET A 104 -7.93 -7.38 16.05
CA MET A 104 -9.31 -7.81 15.80
C MET A 104 -9.38 -9.11 14.98
N ASP A 105 -8.51 -9.26 13.99
CA ASP A 105 -8.53 -10.34 12.99
C ASP A 105 -7.23 -11.14 13.00
N LYS A 106 -7.25 -12.25 13.75
CA LYS A 106 -6.11 -13.20 13.79
C LYS A 106 -5.75 -13.79 12.43
N LEU A 107 -6.68 -13.78 11.47
CA LEU A 107 -6.46 -14.26 10.11
C LEU A 107 -5.56 -13.31 9.30
N ALA A 108 -5.62 -12.00 9.54
CA ALA A 108 -4.79 -11.02 8.86
C ALA A 108 -3.35 -11.00 9.41
N MET A 109 -3.16 -11.43 10.66
CA MET A 109 -1.89 -11.29 11.39
C MET A 109 -0.66 -11.83 10.63
N PRO A 110 -0.66 -13.04 10.02
CA PRO A 110 0.50 -13.51 9.28
C PRO A 110 0.86 -12.60 8.10
N ALA A 111 -0.13 -12.20 7.30
CA ALA A 111 0.09 -11.30 6.18
C ALA A 111 0.56 -9.90 6.62
N ILE A 112 0.06 -9.41 7.74
CA ILE A 112 0.48 -8.12 8.31
C ILE A 112 1.96 -8.17 8.71
N LEU A 113 2.36 -9.21 9.45
CA LEU A 113 3.71 -9.32 9.99
C LEU A 113 4.74 -9.71 8.93
N ASP A 114 4.39 -10.62 8.03
CA ASP A 114 5.32 -11.19 7.06
C ASP A 114 5.40 -10.35 5.76
N VAL A 115 4.37 -9.56 5.46
CA VAL A 115 4.28 -8.79 4.20
C VAL A 115 4.06 -7.31 4.43
N ALA A 116 2.94 -6.90 5.03
CA ALA A 116 2.54 -5.49 5.03
C ALA A 116 3.50 -4.58 5.81
N ILE A 117 3.83 -4.94 7.06
CA ILE A 117 4.75 -4.15 7.91
C ILE A 117 6.17 -4.10 7.30
N PRO A 118 6.77 -5.21 6.84
CA PRO A 118 8.04 -5.16 6.11
C PRO A 118 7.97 -4.30 4.86
N THR A 119 6.87 -4.36 4.09
CA THR A 119 6.68 -3.55 2.87
C THR A 119 6.72 -2.06 3.18
N LEU A 120 6.04 -1.61 4.24
CA LEU A 120 6.08 -0.22 4.70
C LEU A 120 7.47 0.19 5.20
N THR A 121 8.10 -0.68 6.00
CA THR A 121 9.37 -0.40 6.67
C THR A 121 10.54 -0.31 5.69
N ASP A 122 10.67 -1.30 4.82
CA ASP A 122 11.78 -1.41 3.86
C ASP A 122 11.76 -0.29 2.81
N ASN A 123 10.58 0.27 2.55
CA ASN A 123 10.39 1.33 1.56
C ASN A 123 10.19 2.71 2.18
N HIS A 124 10.21 2.81 3.51
CA HIS A 124 10.02 4.06 4.26
C HIS A 124 8.73 4.82 3.88
N ILE A 125 7.65 4.09 3.60
CA ILE A 125 6.31 4.63 3.32
C ILE A 125 5.35 4.17 4.40
N ASN A 126 4.66 5.08 5.07
CA ASN A 126 3.72 4.73 6.14
C ASN A 126 2.63 5.77 6.38
N ILE A 127 2.71 6.95 5.78
CA ILE A 127 1.72 8.02 5.96
C ILE A 127 0.81 8.05 4.75
N VAL A 128 -0.49 8.07 4.99
CA VAL A 128 -1.50 8.34 3.97
C VAL A 128 -2.44 9.42 4.47
N HIS A 129 -3.02 10.19 3.55
CA HIS A 129 -4.03 11.19 3.86
C HIS A 129 -5.41 10.66 3.47
N PHE A 130 -6.36 10.70 4.40
CA PHE A 130 -7.76 10.36 4.16
C PHE A 130 -8.59 11.50 3.56
#